data_AF-A0A8X8KBC8-F1
#
_entry.id   AF-A0A8X8KBC8-F1
#
_cell.length_a   1.000
_cell.length_b   1.000
_cell.length_c   1.000
_cell.angle_alpha   90.00
_cell.angle_beta   90.00
_cell.angle_gamma   90.00
#
_symmetry.space_group_name_H-M   'P 1'
#
loop_
_entity.id
_entity.type
_entity.pdbx_description
1 polymer ?
#
loop_
_entity_poly.entity_id
_entity_poly.type
_entity_poly.pdbx_seq_one_letter_code
_entity_poly.pdbx_strand_id
1 'polypeptide(L)'
;MFEQAFKNIDDILHKDAGSSSELDYTEQTSWLLFLKYLDALEQDRAMEAELEGRPYTFILDDAFRWEHWAAPKTADGRMDHHKAMSGDDLRDFVNIRLFPYLSGFKRRATGSNTIEYKIGEIFSEIKNKIQSGYNLREIVEIIDGLRFRSQTEKHEL
;
A
#
# COMPACT_ATOMS: atom_id res chain seq x y z
N MET A 1 -11.77 14.11 -8.06
CA MET A 1 -10.80 13.15 -8.66
C MET A 1 -10.78 11.86 -7.84
N PHE A 2 -10.71 11.96 -6.50
CA PHE A 2 -10.79 10.82 -5.59
C PHE A 2 -12.11 10.04 -5.68
N GLU A 3 -13.26 10.71 -5.72
CA GLU A 3 -14.57 10.05 -5.80
C GLU A 3 -14.68 9.08 -7.00
N GLN A 4 -14.19 9.49 -8.18
CA GLN A 4 -14.16 8.62 -9.35
C GLN A 4 -13.17 7.45 -9.20
N ALA A 5 -12.03 7.68 -8.55
CA ALA A 5 -11.07 6.62 -8.27
C ALA A 5 -11.64 5.57 -7.31
N PHE A 6 -12.28 6.02 -6.22
CA PHE A 6 -12.98 5.14 -5.27
C PHE A 6 -14.10 4.36 -5.93
N LYS A 7 -14.93 5.03 -6.74
CA LYS A 7 -15.97 4.35 -7.50
C LYS A 7 -15.41 3.28 -8.44
N ASN A 8 -14.30 3.56 -9.12
CA ASN A 8 -13.66 2.57 -9.98
C ASN A 8 -13.12 1.38 -9.18
N ILE A 9 -12.55 1.63 -7.99
CA ILE A 9 -12.07 0.57 -7.10
C ILE A 9 -13.24 -0.28 -6.61
N ASP A 10 -14.35 0.35 -6.19
CA ASP A 10 -15.56 -0.35 -5.75
C ASP A 10 -16.15 -1.21 -6.88
N ASP A 11 -16.20 -0.69 -8.11
CA ASP A 11 -16.67 -1.43 -9.30
C ASP A 11 -15.79 -2.66 -9.61
N ILE A 12 -14.48 -2.60 -9.32
CA ILE A 12 -13.56 -3.73 -9.46
C ILE A 12 -13.78 -4.73 -8.32
N LEU A 13 -13.84 -4.26 -7.08
CA LEU A 13 -14.02 -5.09 -5.89
C LEU A 13 -15.37 -5.81 -5.89
N HIS A 14 -16.43 -5.18 -6.42
CA HIS A 14 -17.75 -5.79 -6.57
C HIS A 14 -17.75 -7.01 -7.51
N LYS A 15 -16.80 -7.06 -8.46
CA LYS A 15 -16.63 -8.20 -9.38
C LYS A 15 -15.70 -9.26 -8.81
N ASP A 16 -15.00 -8.99 -7.71
CA ASP A 16 -14.07 -9.93 -7.09
C ASP A 16 -14.81 -10.91 -6.17
N ALA A 17 -14.52 -12.20 -6.31
CA ALA A 17 -15.19 -13.25 -5.55
C ALA A 17 -14.93 -13.20 -4.03
N GLY A 18 -13.89 -12.48 -3.58
CA GLY A 18 -13.52 -12.38 -2.17
C GLY A 18 -14.16 -11.24 -1.38
N SER A 19 -14.77 -10.27 -2.06
CA SER A 19 -15.39 -9.11 -1.43
C SER A 19 -16.90 -9.16 -1.59
N SER A 20 -17.63 -9.29 -0.49
CA SER A 20 -19.07 -9.58 -0.51
C SER A 20 -19.94 -8.46 0.03
N SER A 21 -19.33 -7.43 0.62
CA SER A 21 -20.00 -6.31 1.25
C SER A 21 -19.25 -5.00 1.02
N GLU A 22 -19.95 -3.86 1.15
CA GLU A 22 -19.34 -2.52 1.10
C GLU A 22 -18.28 -2.33 2.21
N LEU A 23 -18.46 -3.01 3.34
CA LEU A 23 -17.48 -3.04 4.42
C LEU A 23 -16.18 -3.72 3.97
N ASP A 24 -16.28 -4.79 3.19
CA ASP A 24 -15.09 -5.43 2.59
C ASP A 24 -14.38 -4.45 1.65
N TYR A 25 -15.12 -3.71 0.82
CA TYR A 25 -14.50 -2.78 -0.13
C TYR A 25 -13.73 -1.66 0.58
N THR A 26 -14.35 -1.10 1.62
CA THR A 26 -13.71 -0.10 2.46
C THR A 26 -12.45 -0.66 3.11
N GLU A 27 -12.51 -1.86 3.71
CA GLU A 27 -11.35 -2.50 4.35
C GLU A 27 -10.21 -2.76 3.36
N GLN A 28 -10.52 -3.32 2.18
CA GLN A 28 -9.52 -3.68 1.18
C GLN A 28 -8.87 -2.45 0.52
N THR A 29 -9.64 -1.38 0.32
CA THR A 29 -9.11 -0.11 -0.18
C THR A 29 -8.26 0.59 0.90
N SER A 30 -8.69 0.53 2.16
CA SER A 30 -8.05 1.25 3.27
C SER A 30 -6.62 0.79 3.53
N TRP A 31 -6.33 -0.52 3.50
CA TRP A 31 -4.97 -1.00 3.78
C TRP A 31 -3.99 -0.66 2.64
N LEU A 32 -4.47 -0.64 1.39
CA LEU A 32 -3.68 -0.22 0.23
C LEU A 32 -3.35 1.28 0.32
N LEU A 33 -4.36 2.10 0.61
CA LEU A 33 -4.18 3.54 0.82
C LEU A 33 -3.22 3.83 1.99
N PHE A 34 -3.34 3.08 3.08
CA PHE A 34 -2.43 3.19 4.22
C PHE A 34 -0.98 2.96 3.80
N LEU A 35 -0.69 1.89 3.04
CA LEU A 35 0.68 1.60 2.58
C LEU A 35 1.18 2.66 1.59
N LYS A 36 0.32 3.16 0.70
CA LYS A 36 0.68 4.24 -0.23
C LYS A 36 0.99 5.54 0.51
N TYR A 37 0.21 5.87 1.54
CA TYR A 37 0.44 7.04 2.37
C TYR A 37 1.72 6.92 3.19
N LEU A 38 1.98 5.74 3.77
CA LEU A 38 3.21 5.46 4.50
C LEU A 38 4.44 5.65 3.62
N ASP A 39 4.41 5.12 2.39
CA ASP A 39 5.48 5.30 1.41
C ASP A 39 5.74 6.78 1.12
N ALA A 40 4.69 7.56 0.82
CA ALA A 40 4.83 9.00 0.58
C ALA A 40 5.42 9.74 1.79
N LEU A 41 4.97 9.40 3.00
CA LEU A 41 5.50 9.99 4.25
C LEU A 41 6.98 9.65 4.47
N GLU A 42 7.39 8.41 4.20
CA GLU A 42 8.79 7.99 4.34
C GLU A 42 9.69 8.67 3.31
N GLN A 43 9.21 8.87 2.07
CA GLN A 43 9.95 9.59 1.03
C GLN A 43 10.15 11.06 1.38
N ASP A 44 9.12 11.73 1.91
CA ASP A 44 9.24 13.13 2.38
C ASP A 44 10.30 13.23 3.50
N ARG A 45 10.27 12.31 4.47
CA ARG A 45 11.26 12.27 5.57
C ARG A 45 12.67 11.92 5.12
N ALA A 46 12.80 11.03 4.14
CA ALA A 46 14.08 10.66 3.56
C ALA A 46 14.70 11.85 2.81
N MET A 47 13.89 12.59 2.06
CA MET A 47 14.32 13.81 1.37
C MET A 47 14.73 14.91 2.36
N GLU A 48 13.95 15.13 3.43
CA GLU A 48 14.34 16.06 4.52
C GLU A 48 15.68 15.67 5.15
N ALA A 49 15.87 14.39 5.46
CA ALA A 49 17.10 13.87 6.03
C ALA A 49 18.31 14.07 5.09
N GLU A 50 18.14 13.83 3.79
CA GLU A 50 19.16 14.06 2.77
C GLU A 50 19.57 15.54 2.71
N LEU A 51 18.60 16.45 2.70
CA LEU A 51 18.84 17.90 2.70
C LEU A 51 19.57 18.38 3.96
N GLU A 52 19.33 17.73 5.10
CA GLU A 52 20.01 17.98 6.37
C GLU A 52 21.36 17.24 6.48
N GLY A 53 21.72 16.39 5.52
CA GLY A 53 22.94 15.59 5.53
C GLY A 53 22.96 14.47 6.58
N ARG A 54 21.79 14.02 7.04
CA ARG A 54 21.66 12.92 8.01
C ARG A 54 21.18 11.63 7.34
N PRO A 55 21.58 10.44 7.85
CA PRO A 55 21.04 9.19 7.33
C PRO A 55 19.56 9.03 7.69
N TYR A 56 18.80 8.37 6.81
CA TYR A 56 17.42 7.95 7.05
C TYR A 56 17.28 6.43 6.92
N THR A 57 16.62 5.82 7.89
CA THR A 57 16.26 4.40 7.86
C THR A 57 14.76 4.29 7.68
N PHE A 58 14.34 3.65 6.61
CA PHE A 58 12.92 3.39 6.34
C PHE A 58 12.36 2.36 7.32
N ILE A 59 11.07 2.47 7.59
CA ILE A 59 10.30 1.54 8.42
C ILE A 59 10.16 0.20 7.71
N LEU A 60 9.86 0.23 6.41
CA LEU A 60 9.73 -0.98 5.60
C LEU A 60 11.06 -1.32 4.89
N ASP A 61 11.41 -2.61 4.88
CA ASP A 61 12.50 -3.11 4.06
C ASP A 61 12.16 -2.89 2.58
N ASP A 62 13.21 -2.71 1.78
CA ASP A 62 13.15 -2.31 0.38
C ASP A 62 12.10 -3.08 -0.43
N ALA A 63 12.13 -4.42 -0.35
CA ALA A 63 11.21 -5.30 -1.08
C ALA A 63 9.72 -5.13 -0.73
N PHE A 64 9.38 -4.51 0.40
CA PHE A 64 7.99 -4.30 0.86
C PHE A 64 7.52 -2.85 0.72
N ARG A 65 8.39 -1.93 0.25
CA ARG A 65 8.01 -0.55 -0.06
C ARG A 65 7.14 -0.50 -1.31
N TRP A 66 6.27 0.49 -1.38
CA TRP A 66 5.27 0.62 -2.45
C TRP A 66 5.93 0.63 -3.83
N GLU A 67 7.04 1.34 -3.98
CA GLU A 67 7.79 1.45 -5.23
C GLU A 67 8.42 0.14 -5.72
N HIS A 68 8.48 -0.91 -4.90
CA HIS A 68 9.10 -2.18 -5.31
C HIS A 68 8.08 -3.23 -5.74
N TRP A 69 7.03 -3.44 -4.96
CA TRP A 69 6.05 -4.50 -5.24
C TRP A 69 4.76 -3.96 -5.89
N ALA A 70 4.34 -2.76 -5.50
CA ALA A 70 3.07 -2.17 -5.92
C ALA A 70 3.24 -1.34 -7.18
N ALA A 71 4.21 -0.43 -7.25
CA ALA A 71 4.42 0.42 -8.42
C ALA A 71 5.91 0.49 -8.79
N PRO A 72 6.51 -0.62 -9.25
CA PRO A 72 7.86 -0.60 -9.78
C PRO A 72 7.94 0.35 -10.97
N LYS A 73 8.91 1.26 -10.92
CA LYS A 73 9.12 2.26 -11.97
C LYS A 73 10.42 2.03 -12.72
N THR A 74 10.37 2.32 -14.01
CA THR A 74 11.55 2.45 -14.88
C THR A 74 12.30 3.74 -14.53
N ALA A 75 13.52 3.89 -15.07
CA ALA A 75 14.34 5.07 -14.84
C ALA A 75 13.69 6.40 -15.33
N ASP A 76 12.76 6.33 -16.29
CA ASP A 76 11.95 7.45 -16.76
C ASP A 76 10.69 7.70 -15.93
N GLY A 77 10.52 6.98 -14.80
CA GLY A 77 9.43 7.18 -13.84
C GLY A 77 8.08 6.58 -14.25
N ARG A 78 8.05 5.77 -15.31
CA ARG A 78 6.85 5.05 -15.77
C ARG A 78 6.74 3.70 -15.10
N MET A 79 5.54 3.11 -15.09
CA MET A 79 5.32 1.75 -14.60
C MET A 79 6.20 0.76 -15.37
N ASP A 80 7.00 -0.03 -14.67
CA ASP A 80 7.77 -1.12 -15.24
C ASP A 80 6.90 -2.38 -15.30
N HIS A 81 6.16 -2.53 -16.40
CA HIS A 81 5.29 -3.68 -16.63
C HIS A 81 6.03 -5.03 -16.68
N HIS A 82 7.35 -5.04 -16.88
CA HIS A 82 8.14 -6.27 -16.84
C HIS A 82 8.46 -6.72 -15.42
N LYS A 83 8.51 -5.77 -14.46
CA LYS A 83 8.74 -6.06 -13.04
C LYS A 83 7.45 -6.11 -12.22
N ALA A 84 6.39 -5.44 -12.68
CA ALA A 84 5.12 -5.40 -11.98
C ALA A 84 4.50 -6.80 -11.86
N MET A 85 4.40 -7.31 -10.64
CA MET A 85 3.71 -8.56 -10.37
C MET A 85 2.21 -8.41 -10.69
N SER A 86 1.61 -9.43 -11.28
CA SER A 86 0.16 -9.49 -11.55
C SER A 86 -0.35 -10.91 -11.36
N GLY A 87 -1.67 -11.12 -11.42
CA GLY A 87 -2.26 -12.45 -11.25
C GLY A 87 -1.82 -13.11 -9.94
N ASP A 88 -1.63 -14.43 -9.97
CA ASP A 88 -1.30 -15.21 -8.77
C ASP A 88 -0.01 -14.74 -8.08
N ASP A 89 1.01 -14.29 -8.83
CA ASP A 89 2.28 -13.81 -8.25
C ASP A 89 2.07 -12.61 -7.32
N LEU A 90 1.22 -11.65 -7.71
CA LEU A 90 0.92 -10.49 -6.88
C LEU A 90 0.10 -10.89 -5.65
N ARG A 91 -0.93 -11.71 -5.86
CA ARG A 91 -1.80 -12.17 -4.78
C ARG A 91 -1.02 -12.96 -3.74
N ASP A 92 -0.15 -13.85 -4.19
CA ASP A 92 0.66 -14.71 -3.33
C ASP A 92 1.75 -13.91 -2.62
N PHE A 93 2.36 -12.92 -3.30
CA PHE A 93 3.24 -11.96 -2.62
C PHE A 93 2.50 -11.24 -1.48
N VAL A 94 1.31 -10.71 -1.73
CA VAL A 94 0.55 -10.00 -0.69
C VAL A 94 0.21 -10.93 0.48
N ASN A 95 -0.34 -12.11 0.18
CA ASN A 95 -0.84 -13.04 1.19
C ASN A 95 0.28 -13.73 1.99
N ILE A 96 1.35 -14.15 1.31
CA ILE A 96 2.37 -15.05 1.88
C ILE A 96 3.62 -14.28 2.31
N ARG A 97 3.86 -13.08 1.76
CA ARG A 97 5.06 -12.28 2.06
C ARG A 97 4.73 -10.99 2.79
N LEU A 98 3.92 -10.12 2.18
CA LEU A 98 3.67 -8.77 2.68
C LEU A 98 2.90 -8.77 4.01
N PHE A 99 1.74 -9.43 4.07
CA PHE A 99 0.92 -9.45 5.29
C PHE A 99 1.66 -10.11 6.48
N PRO A 100 2.34 -11.27 6.32
CA PRO A 100 3.18 -11.84 7.37
C PRO A 100 4.34 -10.94 7.80
N TYR A 101 4.95 -10.21 6.86
CA TYR A 101 6.00 -9.24 7.18
C TYR A 101 5.47 -8.10 8.07
N LEU A 102 4.36 -7.47 7.67
CA LEU A 102 3.75 -6.34 8.35
C LEU A 102 3.22 -6.72 9.74
N SER A 103 2.44 -7.79 9.85
CA SER A 103 1.93 -8.31 11.14
C SER A 103 3.07 -8.64 12.12
N GLY A 104 4.22 -9.09 11.60
CA GLY A 104 5.40 -9.38 12.39
C GLY A 104 5.95 -8.18 13.16
N PHE A 105 5.65 -6.93 12.78
CA PHE A 105 6.10 -5.74 13.53
C PHE A 105 5.56 -5.70 14.96
N LYS A 106 4.38 -6.28 15.23
CA LYS A 106 3.79 -6.33 16.58
C LYS A 106 4.73 -6.97 17.60
N ARG A 107 5.56 -7.91 17.15
CA ARG A 107 6.57 -8.61 17.97
C ARG A 107 7.96 -7.96 17.95
N ARG A 108 8.28 -7.22 16.88
CA ARG A 108 9.61 -6.61 16.67
C ARG A 108 9.70 -5.18 17.20
N ALA A 109 8.56 -4.51 17.36
CA ALA A 109 8.50 -3.13 17.82
C ALA A 109 9.10 -2.97 19.23
N THR A 110 9.79 -1.85 19.44
CA THR A 110 10.44 -1.52 20.72
C THR A 110 9.46 -1.07 21.80
N GLY A 111 8.20 -0.79 21.42
CA GLY A 111 7.12 -0.45 22.35
C GLY A 111 5.80 -0.19 21.63
N SER A 112 4.70 -0.17 22.39
CA SER A 112 3.34 -0.02 21.86
C SER A 112 3.03 1.35 21.25
N ASN A 113 3.82 2.38 21.55
CA ASN A 113 3.63 3.73 21.02
C ASN A 113 4.39 3.99 19.69
N THR A 114 4.97 2.95 19.09
CA THR A 114 5.71 3.05 17.82
C THR A 114 4.79 2.90 16.61
N ILE A 115 5.20 3.41 15.44
CA ILE A 115 4.44 3.23 14.19
C ILE A 115 4.47 1.77 13.74
N GLU A 116 5.59 1.09 13.95
CA GLU A 116 5.81 -0.33 13.71
C GLU A 116 4.81 -1.17 14.48
N TYR A 117 4.63 -0.91 15.78
CA TYR A 117 3.65 -1.64 16.57
C TYR A 117 2.23 -1.47 16.00
N LYS A 118 1.85 -0.24 15.63
CA LYS A 118 0.53 0.05 15.03
C LYS A 118 0.33 -0.65 13.68
N ILE A 119 1.35 -0.67 12.82
CA ILE A 119 1.35 -1.46 11.57
C ILE A 119 1.12 -2.94 11.92
N GLY A 120 1.91 -3.48 12.84
CA GLY A 120 1.80 -4.86 13.25
C GLY A 120 0.43 -5.22 13.83
N GLU A 121 -0.15 -4.33 14.63
CA GLU A 121 -1.49 -4.48 15.20
C GLU A 121 -2.55 -4.54 14.10
N ILE A 122 -2.60 -3.55 13.20
CA ILE A 122 -3.56 -3.51 12.09
C ILE A 122 -3.49 -4.79 11.25
N PHE A 123 -2.29 -5.13 10.75
CA PHE A 123 -2.10 -6.25 9.83
C PHE A 123 -2.16 -7.63 10.52
N SER A 124 -2.26 -7.69 11.85
CA SER A 124 -2.59 -8.94 12.56
C SER A 124 -4.09 -9.25 12.56
N GLU A 125 -4.94 -8.22 12.44
CA GLU A 125 -6.40 -8.35 12.52
C GLU A 125 -7.07 -8.41 11.15
N ILE A 126 -6.45 -7.84 10.10
CA ILE A 126 -6.98 -7.85 8.74
C ILE A 126 -6.30 -8.89 7.85
N LYS A 127 -6.99 -9.27 6.76
CA LYS A 127 -6.44 -10.12 5.70
C LYS A 127 -6.78 -9.52 4.34
N ASN A 128 -5.94 -9.79 3.35
CA ASN A 128 -6.31 -9.53 1.97
C ASN A 128 -7.45 -10.48 1.57
N LYS A 129 -8.58 -9.91 1.18
CA LYS A 129 -9.75 -10.63 0.68
C LYS A 129 -9.77 -10.71 -0.84
N ILE A 130 -9.07 -9.81 -1.54
CA ILE A 130 -9.05 -9.75 -3.00
C ILE A 130 -8.45 -11.05 -3.55
N GLN A 131 -9.26 -11.82 -4.26
CA GLN A 131 -8.88 -13.13 -4.80
C GLN A 131 -8.19 -13.01 -6.15
N SER A 132 -8.63 -12.10 -7.01
CA SER A 132 -8.00 -11.90 -8.31
C SER A 132 -6.79 -10.98 -8.17
N GLY A 133 -5.61 -11.53 -8.40
CA GLY A 133 -4.40 -10.70 -8.46
C GLY A 133 -4.36 -9.74 -9.65
N TYR A 134 -5.19 -9.96 -10.68
CA TYR A 134 -5.41 -8.99 -11.75
C TYR A 134 -6.26 -7.80 -11.27
N ASN A 135 -7.33 -8.06 -10.51
CA ASN A 135 -8.13 -6.99 -9.89
C ASN A 135 -7.27 -6.18 -8.90
N LEU A 136 -6.48 -6.87 -8.07
CA LEU A 136 -5.55 -6.23 -7.15
C LEU A 136 -4.54 -5.33 -7.90
N ARG A 137 -4.04 -5.77 -9.06
CA ARG A 137 -3.16 -4.96 -9.91
C ARG A 137 -3.83 -3.68 -10.39
N GLU A 138 -5.05 -3.78 -10.91
CA GLU A 138 -5.81 -2.60 -11.37
C GLU A 138 -6.06 -1.61 -10.22
N ILE A 139 -6.44 -2.11 -9.04
CA ILE A 139 -6.66 -1.26 -7.85
C ILE A 139 -5.35 -0.56 -7.43
N VAL A 140 -4.24 -1.30 -7.40
CA VAL A 140 -2.92 -0.75 -7.07
C VAL A 140 -2.52 0.37 -8.04
N GLU A 141 -2.78 0.20 -9.34
CA GLU A 141 -2.49 1.22 -10.35
C GLU A 141 -3.34 2.48 -10.18
N ILE A 142 -4.63 2.32 -9.85
CA ILE A 142 -5.52 3.45 -9.52
C ILE A 142 -4.96 4.20 -8.31
N ILE A 143 -4.58 3.48 -7.25
CA ILE A 143 -4.07 4.06 -6.01
C ILE A 143 -2.70 4.74 -6.22
N ASP A 144 -1.79 4.19 -7.03
CA ASP A 144 -0.51 4.84 -7.32
C ASP A 144 -0.68 6.17 -8.08
N GLY A 145 -1.73 6.26 -8.89
CA GLY A 145 -2.14 7.48 -9.58
C GLY A 145 -2.58 8.60 -8.64
N LEU A 146 -3.00 8.29 -7.42
CA LEU A 146 -3.43 9.28 -6.44
C LEU A 146 -2.24 10.15 -5.97
N ARG A 147 -2.49 11.44 -5.81
CA ARG A 147 -1.51 12.43 -5.32
C ARG A 147 -2.00 12.94 -3.96
N PHE A 148 -1.25 12.66 -2.90
CA PHE A 148 -1.60 13.00 -1.51
C PHE A 148 -0.96 14.33 -1.03
N ARG A 149 -0.46 15.16 -1.96
CA ARG A 149 0.53 16.20 -1.64
C ARG A 149 -0.05 17.55 -1.22
N SER A 150 -1.33 17.85 -1.42
CA SER A 150 -1.91 19.08 -0.88
C SER A 150 -2.69 18.84 0.42
N GLN A 151 -2.58 19.77 1.36
CA GLN A 151 -3.44 19.86 2.55
C GLN A 151 -4.93 19.79 2.17
N THR A 152 -5.31 20.35 1.03
CA THR A 152 -6.68 20.32 0.49
C THR A 152 -7.11 18.90 0.11
N GLU A 153 -6.27 18.12 -0.57
CA GLU A 153 -6.55 16.74 -0.97
C GLU A 153 -6.59 15.78 0.23
N LYS A 154 -5.84 16.07 1.32
CA LYS A 154 -5.96 15.31 2.58
C LYS A 154 -7.32 15.50 3.29
N HIS A 155 -8.04 16.59 3.01
CA HIS A 155 -9.40 16.80 3.54
C HIS A 155 -10.48 16.15 2.65
N GLU A 156 -10.14 15.71 1.44
CA GLU A 156 -11.04 14.99 0.51
C GLU A 156 -11.00 13.46 0.68
N LEU A 157 -10.11 12.96 1.55
CA LEU A 157 -10.00 11.55 1.99
C LEU A 157 -10.76 11.33 3.29
#